data_AF-A0A6V7K255-F1
#
_entry.id   AF-A0A6V7K255-F1
#
_cell.length_a   1.000
_cell.length_b   1.000
_cell.length_c   1.000
_cell.angle_alpha   90.00
_cell.angle_beta   90.00
_cell.angle_gamma   90.00
#
_symmetry.space_group_name_H-M   'P 1'
#
loop_
_entity.id
_entity.type
_entity.pdbx_description
1 polymer ?
#
loop_
_entity_poly.entity_id
_entity_poly.type
_entity_poly.pdbx_seq_one_letter_code
_entity_poly.pdbx_strand_id
1 'polypeptide(L)' 'LAEFEVPSGGFFLWLKVNDIKDTWSMVMKNGVKHGVLLAPGAAFMADPSKPCNAIRASFAKASYEEMEL' A
#
# COMPACT_ATOMS: atom_id res chain seq x y z
N LEU A 1 -3.44 11.58 -4.54
CA LEU A 1 -3.90 11.44 -3.14
C LEU A 1 -4.54 10.05 -2.97
N ALA A 2 -4.69 9.57 -1.74
CA ALA A 2 -5.29 8.26 -1.44
C ALA A 2 -6.30 8.39 -0.29
N GLU A 3 -7.30 7.50 -0.28
CA GLU A 3 -8.33 7.39 0.77
C GLU A 3 -7.97 6.24 1.72
N PHE A 4 -8.17 6.45 3.03
CA PHE A 4 -8.05 5.40 4.04
C PHE A 4 -8.92 5.71 5.26
N GLU A 5 -9.18 4.69 6.07
CA GLU A 5 -9.84 4.83 7.37
C GLU A 5 -8.82 4.55 8.49
N VAL A 6 -9.01 5.20 9.65
CA VAL A 6 -8.17 4.96 10.82
C VAL A 6 -8.44 3.54 11.32
N PRO A 7 -7.42 2.67 11.40
CA PRO A 7 -7.63 1.29 11.83
C PRO A 7 -8.00 1.26 13.31
N SER A 8 -9.03 0.48 13.66
CA SER A 8 -9.43 0.26 15.06
C SER A 8 -8.50 -0.69 15.82
N GLY A 9 -7.56 -1.34 15.13
CA GLY A 9 -6.58 -2.26 15.70
C GLY A 9 -5.65 -2.87 14.65
N GLY A 10 -4.64 -3.60 15.12
CA GLY A 10 -3.60 -4.18 14.26
C GLY A 10 -2.49 -3.20 13.91
N PHE A 11 -1.76 -3.47 12.83
CA PHE A 11 -0.57 -2.72 12.44
C PHE A 11 -0.50 -2.37 10.94
N PHE A 12 -1.65 -2.37 10.28
CA PHE A 12 -1.76 -2.08 8.85
C PHE A 12 -2.72 -0.93 8.56
N LEU A 13 -2.36 -0.12 7.57
CA LEU A 13 -3.22 0.84 6.90
C LEU A 13 -3.57 0.28 5.52
N TRP A 14 -4.86 0.28 5.18
CA TRP A 14 -5.34 -0.03 3.84
C TRP A 14 -5.65 1.28 3.12
N LEU A 15 -4.92 1.56 2.04
CA LEU A 15 -5.03 2.81 1.30
C LEU A 15 -5.54 2.52 -0.11
N LYS A 16 -6.61 3.21 -0.51
CA LYS A 16 -7.12 3.20 -1.88
C LYS A 16 -6.52 4.38 -2.64
N VAL A 17 -5.74 4.10 -3.67
CA VAL A 17 -5.02 5.13 -4.44
C VAL A 17 -5.94 5.69 -5.53
N ASN A 18 -6.09 7.01 -5.57
CA ASN A 18 -6.95 7.67 -6.54
C ASN A 18 -6.30 7.66 -7.92
N ASP A 19 -7.12 7.59 -8.98
CA ASP A 19 -6.72 7.64 -10.39
C ASP A 19 -5.72 6.55 -10.85
N ILE A 20 -5.42 5.59 -10.00
CA ILE A 20 -4.64 4.40 -10.32
C ILE A 20 -5.58 3.20 -10.38
N LYS A 21 -5.53 2.43 -11.46
CA LYS A 21 -6.36 1.22 -11.62
C LYS A 21 -5.72 -0.01 -10.97
N ASP A 22 -4.40 -0.12 -11.07
CA ASP A 22 -3.61 -1.24 -10.54
C ASP A 22 -2.32 -0.72 -9.92
N THR A 23 -2.15 -0.99 -8.63
CA THR A 23 -1.01 -0.53 -7.83
C THR A 23 0.19 -1.46 -7.94
N TRP A 24 0.09 -2.61 -8.60
CA TRP A 24 1.18 -3.59 -8.65
C TRP A 24 2.47 -2.99 -9.22
N SER A 25 2.39 -2.38 -10.41
CA SER A 25 3.56 -1.74 -11.04
C SER A 25 4.06 -0.53 -10.24
N MET A 26 3.15 0.21 -9.61
CA MET A 26 3.50 1.36 -8.77
C MET A 26 4.38 0.90 -7.59
N VAL A 27 4.01 -0.18 -6.92
CA VAL A 27 4.73 -0.69 -5.75
C VAL A 27 5.98 -1.47 -6.16
N MET A 28 5.82 -2.50 -7.00
CA MET A 28 6.87 -3.49 -7.26
C MET A 28 7.97 -2.97 -8.20
N LYS A 29 7.70 -1.94 -9.00
CA LYS A 29 8.72 -1.30 -9.85
C LYS A 29 9.16 0.04 -9.28
N ASN A 30 8.22 0.99 -9.14
CA ASN A 30 8.59 2.35 -8.75
C ASN A 30 8.94 2.44 -7.26
N GLY A 31 8.14 1.86 -6.37
CA GLY A 31 8.42 1.86 -4.93
C GLY A 31 9.79 1.25 -4.62
N VAL A 32 10.03 0.02 -5.09
CA VAL A 32 11.30 -0.69 -4.88
C VAL A 32 12.50 0.12 -5.41
N LYS A 33 12.38 0.73 -6.60
CA LYS A 33 13.44 1.56 -7.18
C LYS A 33 13.80 2.77 -6.30
N HIS A 34 12.85 3.30 -5.53
CA HIS A 34 13.05 4.47 -4.66
C HIS A 34 13.19 4.09 -3.17
N GLY A 35 13.41 2.81 -2.86
CA GLY A 35 13.64 2.36 -1.48
C GLY A 35 12.39 2.28 -0.61
N VAL A 36 11.19 2.37 -1.19
CA VAL A 36 9.91 2.28 -0.46
C VAL A 36 9.22 0.96 -0.77
N LEU A 37 8.94 0.16 0.27
CA LEU A 37 8.28 -1.14 0.12
C LEU A 37 6.91 -1.16 0.79
N LEU A 38 5.91 -1.58 0.03
CA LEU A 38 4.52 -1.76 0.45
C LEU A 38 3.99 -3.07 -0.14
N ALA A 39 2.78 -3.50 0.25
CA ALA A 39 2.14 -4.65 -0.39
C ALA A 39 1.05 -4.19 -1.37
N PRO A 40 1.07 -4.63 -2.65
CA PRO A 40 -0.02 -4.38 -3.59
C PRO A 40 -1.31 -5.04 -3.11
N GLY A 41 -2.44 -4.32 -3.23
CA GLY A 41 -3.73 -4.81 -2.75
C GLY A 41 -4.23 -6.06 -3.46
N ALA A 42 -3.83 -6.24 -4.73
CA ALA A 42 -4.20 -7.42 -5.54
C ALA A 42 -3.80 -8.74 -4.87
N ALA A 43 -2.70 -8.77 -4.10
CA ALA A 43 -2.25 -9.96 -3.37
C ALA A 43 -3.22 -10.42 -2.27
N PHE A 44 -4.18 -9.59 -1.88
CA PHE A 44 -5.21 -9.87 -0.87
C PHE A 44 -6.61 -10.05 -1.47
N MET A 45 -6.74 -9.99 -2.80
CA MET A 45 -8.01 -10.23 -3.49
C MET A 45 -8.19 -11.72 -3.75
N ALA A 46 -9.45 -12.17 -3.82
CA ALA A 46 -9.76 -13.57 -4.16
C ALA A 46 -9.21 -14.00 -5.53
N ASP A 47 -9.12 -13.06 -6.47
CA ASP A 47 -8.47 -13.23 -7.76
C ASP A 47 -7.34 -12.19 -7.92
N PRO A 48 -6.09 -12.58 -7.65
CA PRO A 48 -4.94 -11.67 -7.72
C PRO A 48 -4.58 -11.20 -9.14
N SER A 49 -5.17 -11.79 -10.18
CA SER A 49 -4.93 -11.37 -11.56
C SER A 49 -5.74 -10.12 -11.95
N LYS A 50 -6.76 -9.77 -11.16
CA LYS A 50 -7.60 -8.60 -11.40
C LYS A 50 -6.95 -7.33 -10.85
N PRO A 51 -7.16 -6.19 -11.54
CA PRO A 51 -6.62 -4.91 -11.10
C PRO A 51 -7.15 -4.53 -9.72
N CYS A 52 -6.25 -4.06 -8.86
CA CYS A 52 -6.61 -3.54 -7.54
C CYS A 52 -5.89 -2.22 -7.29
N ASN A 53 -6.67 -1.17 -7.00
CA ASN A 53 -6.14 0.15 -6.77
C ASN A 53 -5.71 0.43 -5.32
N ALA A 54 -5.67 -0.60 -4.47
CA ALA A 54 -5.31 -0.45 -3.08
C ALA A 54 -3.88 -0.91 -2.80
N ILE A 55 -3.30 -0.40 -1.72
CA ILE A 55 -2.01 -0.83 -1.14
C ILE A 55 -2.20 -1.07 0.35
N ARG A 56 -1.40 -1.96 0.93
CA ARG A 56 -1.31 -2.15 2.38
C ARG A 56 0.02 -1.65 2.88
N ALA A 57 -0.01 -0.67 3.78
CA ALA A 57 1.16 -0.15 4.48
C ALA A 57 1.25 -0.74 5.89
N SER A 58 2.45 -1.14 6.31
CA SER A 58 2.71 -1.62 7.67
C SER A 58 3.35 -0.50 8.48
N PHE A 59 2.84 -0.24 9.67
CA PHE A 59 3.48 0.68 10.62
C PHE A 59 4.18 -0.05 11.78
N ALA A 60 4.36 -1.38 11.67
CA ALA A 60 5.04 -2.17 12.70
C ALA A 60 6.57 -2.12 12.64
N LYS A 61 7.15 -1.77 11.47
CA LYS A 61 8.61 -1.85 11.25
C LYS A 61 9.28 -0.49 11.03
N ALA A 62 8.65 0.38 10.24
CA ALA A 62 9.24 1.67 9.95
C ALA A 62 9.25 2.56 11.21
N SER A 63 10.29 3.36 11.36
CA SER A 63 10.34 4.39 12.40
C SER A 63 9.44 5.58 12.04
N TYR A 64 9.17 6.48 12.99
CA TYR A 64 8.47 7.73 12.67
C TYR A 64 9.27 8.61 11.71
N GLU A 65 10.61 8.63 11.83
CA GLU A 65 11.48 9.34 10.89
C GLU A 65 11.36 8.77 9.47
N GLU A 66 11.35 7.45 9.29
CA GLU A 66 11.14 6.81 7.98
C GLU A 66 9.72 7.05 7.42
N MET A 67 8.75 7.35 8.27
CA MET A 67 7.38 7.75 7.88
C MET A 67 7.22 9.26 7.72
N GLU A 68 8.24 10.06 8.01
CA GLU A 68 8.21 11.52 8.06
C GLU A 68 7.14 12.07 9.04
N LEU A 69 7.07 11.48 10.24
CA LEU A 69 6.16 11.84 11.34
C LEU A 69 6.87 12.39 12.58
#